data_AF-A0A661YTF5-F1
#
_entry.id   AF-A0A661YTF5-F1
#
_cell.length_a   1.000
_cell.length_b   1.000
_cell.length_c   1.000
_cell.angle_alpha   90.00
_cell.angle_beta   90.00
_cell.angle_gamma   90.00
#
_symmetry.space_group_name_H-M   'P 1'
#
loop_
_entity.id
_entity.type
_entity.pdbx_description
1 polymer ?
#
loop_
_entity_poly.entity_id
_entity_poly.type
_entity_poly.pdbx_seq_one_letter_code
_entity_poly.pdbx_strand_id
1 'polypeptide(L)'
;MNIRRFIGLLGIVFLLSSCSEKKQETVNVPDVLIAEAEMAEILSEVQLIEAYLDQIPYSKRGKNDTAYVYYPLLFEKYKINQKDFLDNLAYYSKNEDVISSIYDKSIIILNKIKAKDLEIRLEMKLDSIRQDSIRKEEEKFLIDSLKKVIRKIKK
;
A
#
# COMPACT_ATOMS: atom_id res chain seq x y z
N MET A 1 43.99 -39.21 25.15
CA MET A 1 43.55 -38.32 24.05
C MET A 1 42.73 -37.20 24.68
N ASN A 2 43.21 -35.94 24.64
CA ASN A 2 42.67 -34.86 25.48
C ASN A 2 41.25 -34.46 25.04
N ILE A 3 40.26 -34.65 25.91
CA ILE A 3 38.83 -34.34 25.67
C ILE A 3 38.62 -32.91 25.15
N ARG A 4 39.45 -31.95 25.60
CA ARG A 4 39.48 -30.56 25.11
C ARG A 4 39.81 -30.42 23.62
N ARG A 5 40.70 -31.27 23.08
CA ARG A 5 41.04 -31.28 21.65
C ARG A 5 39.91 -31.89 20.82
N PHE A 6 39.18 -32.84 21.40
CA PHE A 6 38.02 -33.47 20.76
C PHE A 6 36.84 -32.53 20.64
N ILE A 7 36.55 -31.74 21.69
CA ILE A 7 35.49 -30.71 21.68
C ILE A 7 35.81 -29.61 20.65
N GLY A 8 37.08 -29.19 20.57
CA GLY A 8 37.52 -28.21 19.56
C GLY A 8 37.35 -28.71 18.13
N LEU A 9 37.69 -29.98 17.87
CA LEU A 9 37.50 -30.61 16.55
C LEU A 9 36.01 -30.77 16.20
N LEU A 10 35.15 -31.14 17.15
CA LEU A 10 33.72 -31.31 16.93
C LEU A 10 33.01 -29.98 16.59
N GLY A 11 33.44 -28.88 17.21
CA GLY A 11 32.91 -27.54 16.92
C GLY A 11 33.26 -27.04 15.52
N ILE A 12 34.45 -27.35 15.00
CA ILE A 12 34.88 -26.97 13.66
C ILE A 12 34.08 -27.73 12.58
N VAL A 13 33.76 -29.01 12.81
CA VAL A 13 32.95 -29.81 11.88
C VAL A 13 31.52 -29.27 11.78
N PHE A 14 30.94 -28.78 12.88
CA PHE A 14 29.60 -28.18 12.86
C PHE A 14 29.51 -26.87 12.05
N LEU A 15 30.60 -26.10 11.98
CA LEU A 15 30.64 -24.84 11.22
C LEU A 15 30.70 -25.06 9.71
N LEU A 16 31.13 -26.24 9.25
CA LEU A 16 31.21 -26.57 7.82
C LEU A 16 29.89 -27.08 7.23
N SER A 17 28.91 -27.42 8.06
CA SER A 17 27.59 -27.93 7.63
C SER A 17 26.55 -26.85 7.32
N SER A 18 26.88 -25.56 7.42
CA SER A 18 25.93 -24.46 7.17
C SER A 18 25.71 -24.16 5.68
N CYS A 19 26.47 -24.81 4.79
CA CYS A 19 26.24 -24.69 3.36
C CYS A 19 25.28 -25.82 2.93
N SER A 20 23.99 -25.66 3.24
CA SER A 20 22.97 -26.41 2.51
C SER A 20 23.08 -26.01 1.05
N GLU A 21 23.41 -26.96 0.17
CA GLU A 21 23.12 -26.81 -1.25
C GLU A 21 21.66 -26.37 -1.34
N LYS A 22 21.41 -25.18 -1.90
CA LYS A 22 20.07 -24.76 -2.26
C LYS A 22 19.58 -25.85 -3.21
N LYS A 23 18.79 -26.81 -2.70
CA LYS A 23 17.95 -27.65 -3.56
C LYS A 23 17.26 -26.64 -4.45
N GLN A 24 17.67 -26.63 -5.70
CA GLN A 24 17.15 -25.72 -6.69
C GLN A 24 15.75 -26.25 -6.94
N GLU A 25 14.81 -25.84 -6.06
CA GLU A 25 13.40 -26.08 -6.26
C GLU A 25 13.11 -25.41 -7.59
N THR A 26 12.89 -26.25 -8.59
CA THR A 26 12.40 -25.86 -9.88
C THR A 26 10.96 -25.38 -9.67
N VAL A 27 10.79 -24.20 -9.05
CA VAL A 27 9.58 -23.40 -9.24
C VAL A 27 9.50 -23.21 -10.75
N ASN A 28 8.59 -23.99 -11.33
CA ASN A 28 8.27 -23.94 -12.74
C ASN A 28 7.70 -22.55 -13.04
N VAL A 29 7.80 -22.14 -14.31
CA VAL A 29 7.09 -20.94 -14.77
C VAL A 29 5.62 -21.09 -14.36
N PRO A 30 5.00 -20.08 -13.70
CA PRO A 30 3.60 -20.15 -13.32
C PRO A 30 2.71 -20.43 -14.54
N ASP A 31 1.62 -21.19 -14.34
CA ASP A 31 0.67 -21.49 -15.41
C ASP A 31 0.07 -20.21 -16.02
N VAL A 32 -0.13 -19.20 -15.17
CA VAL A 32 -0.49 -17.83 -15.54
C VAL A 32 0.70 -16.92 -15.19
N LEU A 33 1.47 -16.50 -16.19
CA LEU A 33 2.58 -15.56 -15.99
C LEU A 33 2.06 -14.11 -16.01
N ILE A 34 2.07 -13.47 -14.85
CA ILE A 34 1.71 -12.06 -14.67
C ILE A 34 2.90 -11.21 -15.11
N ALA A 35 2.71 -10.24 -16.00
CA ALA A 35 3.78 -9.36 -16.44
C ALA A 35 4.36 -8.53 -15.28
N GLU A 36 5.67 -8.25 -15.26
CA GLU A 36 6.33 -7.50 -14.17
C GLU A 36 5.65 -6.17 -13.83
N ALA A 37 5.17 -5.43 -14.85
CA ALA A 37 4.49 -4.15 -14.65
C ALA A 37 3.13 -4.35 -13.95
N GLU A 38 2.36 -5.36 -14.37
CA GLU A 38 1.09 -5.71 -13.74
C GLU A 38 1.32 -6.25 -12.31
N MET A 39 2.38 -7.04 -12.10
CA MET A 39 2.77 -7.51 -10.77
C MET A 39 3.11 -6.34 -9.84
N ALA A 40 3.75 -5.29 -10.36
CA ALA A 40 4.03 -4.07 -9.59
C ALA A 40 2.75 -3.30 -9.22
N GLU A 41 1.75 -3.26 -10.12
CA GLU A 41 0.43 -2.69 -9.83
C GLU A 41 -0.31 -3.50 -8.76
N ILE A 42 -0.37 -4.82 -8.91
CA ILE A 42 -0.97 -5.73 -7.92
C ILE A 42 -0.30 -5.56 -6.56
N LEU A 43 1.03 -5.60 -6.49
CA LEU A 43 1.77 -5.41 -5.25
C LEU A 43 1.48 -4.04 -4.61
N SER A 44 1.37 -2.97 -5.40
CA SER A 44 1.02 -1.65 -4.87
C SER A 44 -0.37 -1.67 -4.20
N GLU A 45 -1.35 -2.37 -4.78
CA GLU A 45 -2.69 -2.50 -4.19
C GLU A 45 -2.72 -3.41 -2.97
N VAL A 46 -1.95 -4.50 -2.98
CA VAL A 46 -1.74 -5.34 -1.78
C VAL A 46 -1.22 -4.49 -0.62
N GLN A 47 -0.21 -3.64 -0.86
CA GLN A 47 0.33 -2.76 0.17
C GLN A 47 -0.69 -1.73 0.68
N LEU A 48 -1.56 -1.21 -0.19
CA LEU A 48 -2.66 -0.32 0.24
C LEU A 48 -3.70 -1.05 1.09
N ILE A 49 -4.06 -2.28 0.72
CA ILE A 49 -4.97 -3.13 1.49
C ILE A 49 -4.39 -3.40 2.88
N GLU A 50 -3.13 -3.86 2.95
CA GLU A 50 -2.46 -4.14 4.23
C GLU A 50 -2.34 -2.88 5.10
N ALA A 51 -1.93 -1.74 4.52
CA ALA A 51 -1.85 -0.48 5.23
C ALA A 51 -3.20 0.01 5.77
N TYR A 52 -4.31 -0.31 5.10
CA TYR A 52 -5.65 -0.04 5.61
C TYR A 52 -6.04 -1.01 6.73
N LEU A 53 -5.82 -2.31 6.53
CA LEU A 53 -6.14 -3.34 7.52
C LEU A 53 -5.35 -3.15 8.83
N ASP A 54 -4.13 -2.64 8.76
CA ASP A 54 -3.28 -2.34 9.92
C ASP A 54 -3.79 -1.16 10.75
N GLN A 55 -4.63 -0.29 10.19
CA GLN A 55 -5.28 0.78 10.95
C GLN A 55 -6.49 0.28 11.75
N ILE A 56 -7.02 -0.90 11.42
CA ILE A 56 -8.15 -1.51 12.10
C ILE A 56 -7.63 -2.36 13.27
N PRO A 57 -8.01 -2.05 14.53
CA PRO A 57 -7.63 -2.88 15.67
C PRO A 57 -8.04 -4.33 15.44
N TYR A 58 -7.17 -5.28 15.78
CA TYR A 58 -7.43 -6.71 15.53
C TYR A 58 -8.75 -7.19 16.12
N SER A 59 -9.13 -6.70 17.31
CA SER A 59 -10.41 -6.99 17.97
C SER A 59 -11.65 -6.48 17.22
N LYS A 60 -11.46 -5.56 16.27
CA LYS A 60 -12.51 -4.96 15.43
C LYS A 60 -12.46 -5.43 13.98
N ARG A 61 -11.50 -6.29 13.59
CA ARG A 61 -11.48 -6.90 12.25
C ARG A 61 -12.65 -7.89 12.15
N GLY A 62 -13.80 -7.43 11.68
CA GLY A 62 -14.98 -8.26 11.41
C GLY A 62 -14.85 -9.01 10.08
N LYS A 63 -15.70 -10.02 9.84
CA LYS A 63 -15.69 -10.80 8.57
C LYS A 63 -15.82 -9.93 7.30
N ASN A 64 -16.44 -8.76 7.42
CA ASN A 64 -16.73 -7.86 6.29
C ASN A 64 -15.62 -6.82 6.03
N ASP A 65 -14.61 -6.73 6.91
CA ASP A 65 -13.55 -5.71 6.86
C ASP A 65 -12.17 -6.35 6.63
N THR A 66 -12.13 -7.59 6.14
CA THR A 66 -10.94 -8.45 6.16
C THR A 66 -10.37 -8.72 4.77
N ALA A 67 -9.22 -9.39 4.76
CA ALA A 67 -8.66 -10.10 3.61
C ALA A 67 -9.70 -10.87 2.76
N TYR A 68 -10.81 -11.33 3.34
CA TYR A 68 -11.89 -12.04 2.64
C TYR A 68 -12.72 -11.18 1.67
N VAL A 69 -12.62 -9.86 1.73
CA VAL A 69 -13.31 -8.96 0.78
C VAL A 69 -12.30 -8.32 -0.16
N TYR A 70 -11.24 -7.71 0.38
CA TYR A 70 -10.31 -6.92 -0.42
C TYR A 70 -9.47 -7.75 -1.38
N TYR A 71 -8.94 -8.90 -0.95
CA TYR A 71 -8.12 -9.73 -1.84
C TYR A 71 -8.93 -10.38 -2.97
N PRO A 72 -10.14 -10.93 -2.75
CA PRO A 72 -10.96 -11.42 -3.84
C PRO A 72 -11.29 -10.35 -4.88
N LEU A 73 -11.65 -9.13 -4.46
CA LEU A 73 -11.92 -8.02 -5.38
C LEU A 73 -10.67 -7.60 -6.15
N LEU A 74 -9.51 -7.56 -5.48
CA LEU A 74 -8.23 -7.30 -6.14
C LEU A 74 -7.94 -8.35 -7.21
N PHE A 75 -8.02 -9.63 -6.86
CA PHE A 75 -7.71 -10.71 -7.78
C PHE A 75 -8.72 -10.78 -8.93
N GLU A 76 -10.00 -10.50 -8.68
CA GLU A 76 -11.02 -10.37 -9.72
C GLU A 76 -10.68 -9.24 -10.71
N LYS A 77 -10.26 -8.06 -10.22
CA LYS A 77 -9.85 -6.93 -11.06
C LYS A 77 -8.74 -7.31 -12.06
N TYR A 78 -7.75 -8.08 -11.61
CA TYR A 78 -6.63 -8.54 -12.45
C TYR A 78 -6.89 -9.89 -13.13
N LYS A 79 -8.07 -10.49 -12.95
CA LYS A 79 -8.43 -11.81 -13.50
C LYS A 79 -7.45 -12.93 -13.12
N ILE A 80 -6.92 -12.84 -11.91
CA ILE A 80 -6.05 -13.84 -11.31
C ILE A 80 -6.72 -14.44 -10.07
N ASN A 81 -6.10 -15.45 -9.48
CA ASN A 81 -6.45 -15.95 -8.16
C ASN A 81 -5.24 -15.82 -7.21
N GLN A 82 -5.45 -16.14 -5.92
CA GLN A 82 -4.40 -16.06 -4.90
C GLN A 82 -3.19 -16.94 -5.24
N LYS A 83 -3.41 -18.12 -5.81
CA LYS A 83 -2.34 -19.04 -6.21
C LYS A 83 -1.49 -18.41 -7.32
N ASP A 84 -2.12 -17.82 -8.34
CA ASP A 84 -1.39 -17.16 -9.44
C ASP A 84 -0.48 -16.06 -8.90
N PHE A 85 -0.98 -15.22 -7.98
CA PHE A 85 -0.18 -14.18 -7.33
C PHE A 85 1.02 -14.77 -6.56
N LEU A 86 0.79 -15.79 -5.73
CA LEU A 86 1.84 -16.41 -4.91
C LEU A 86 2.89 -17.13 -5.77
N ASP A 87 2.47 -17.83 -6.82
CA ASP A 87 3.36 -18.51 -7.76
C ASP A 87 4.24 -17.49 -8.51
N ASN A 88 3.66 -16.38 -8.98
CA ASN A 88 4.42 -15.32 -9.65
C ASN A 88 5.39 -14.62 -8.68
N LEU A 89 4.96 -14.37 -7.44
CA LEU A 89 5.84 -13.82 -6.40
C LEU A 89 7.03 -14.75 -6.15
N ALA A 90 6.80 -16.06 -6.01
CA ALA A 90 7.84 -17.07 -5.84
C ALA A 90 8.75 -17.16 -7.08
N TYR A 91 8.18 -17.09 -8.28
CA TYR A 91 8.91 -17.10 -9.54
C TYR A 91 9.86 -15.89 -9.65
N TYR A 92 9.35 -14.68 -9.45
CA TYR A 92 10.16 -13.46 -9.55
C TYR A 92 11.21 -13.36 -8.44
N SER A 93 10.92 -13.86 -7.23
CA SER A 93 11.86 -13.86 -6.10
C SER A 93 13.15 -14.66 -6.35
N LYS A 94 13.22 -15.46 -7.43
CA LYS A 94 14.44 -16.17 -7.83
C LYS A 94 15.51 -15.29 -8.46
N ASN A 95 15.12 -14.14 -8.99
CA ASN A 95 16.03 -13.17 -9.58
C ASN A 95 15.92 -11.85 -8.82
N GLU A 96 16.95 -11.53 -8.05
CA GLU A 96 17.02 -10.36 -7.18
C GLU A 96 16.79 -9.05 -7.95
N ASP A 97 17.38 -8.91 -9.14
CA ASP A 97 17.24 -7.69 -9.96
C ASP A 97 15.79 -7.53 -10.44
N VAL A 98 15.14 -8.63 -10.84
CA VAL A 98 13.76 -8.61 -11.34
C VAL A 98 12.78 -8.28 -10.22
N ILE A 99 12.87 -8.98 -9.07
CA ILE A 99 11.95 -8.71 -7.96
C ILE A 99 12.19 -7.31 -7.38
N SER A 100 13.43 -6.84 -7.30
CA SER A 100 13.74 -5.46 -6.87
C SER A 100 13.09 -4.45 -7.80
N SER A 101 13.23 -4.63 -9.12
CA SER A 101 12.61 -3.75 -10.13
C SER A 101 11.08 -3.70 -10.00
N ILE A 102 10.43 -4.84 -9.71
CA ILE A 102 8.98 -4.89 -9.45
C ILE A 102 8.62 -4.08 -8.19
N TYR A 103 9.37 -4.24 -7.09
CA TYR A 103 9.14 -3.46 -5.87
C TYR A 103 9.36 -1.97 -6.10
N ASP A 104 10.43 -1.58 -6.80
CA ASP A 104 10.71 -0.17 -7.12
C ASP A 104 9.58 0.45 -7.94
N LYS A 105 9.06 -0.27 -8.94
CA LYS A 105 7.88 0.15 -9.71
C LYS A 105 6.65 0.30 -8.81
N SER A 106 6.41 -0.62 -7.88
CA SER A 106 5.27 -0.53 -6.95
C SER A 106 5.38 0.69 -6.02
N ILE A 107 6.58 1.02 -5.53
CA ILE A 107 6.86 2.22 -4.74
C ILE A 107 6.59 3.49 -5.56
N ILE A 108 7.00 3.52 -6.84
CA ILE A 108 6.73 4.64 -7.74
C ILE A 108 5.21 4.83 -7.91
N ILE A 109 4.44 3.74 -8.08
CA ILE A 109 2.97 3.80 -8.18
C ILE A 109 2.37 4.39 -6.90
N LEU A 110 2.77 3.88 -5.73
CA LEU A 110 2.30 4.38 -4.43
C LEU A 110 2.62 5.86 -4.22
N ASN A 111 3.81 6.31 -4.61
CA ASN A 111 4.20 7.72 -4.53
C ASN A 111 3.34 8.60 -5.43
N LYS A 112 2.99 8.14 -6.64
CA LYS A 112 2.06 8.86 -7.54
C LYS A 112 0.66 8.96 -6.93
N ILE A 113 0.16 7.88 -6.32
CA ILE A 113 -1.14 7.89 -5.63
C ILE A 113 -1.11 8.90 -4.48
N LYS A 114 -0.07 8.88 -3.65
CA LYS A 114 0.12 9.83 -2.54
C LYS A 114 0.18 11.29 -2.99
N ALA A 115 0.88 11.57 -4.09
CA ALA A 115 0.97 12.91 -4.66
C ALA A 115 -0.43 13.41 -5.11
N LYS A 116 -1.17 12.59 -5.85
CA LYS A 116 -2.55 12.91 -6.28
C LYS A 116 -3.50 13.13 -5.10
N ASP A 117 -3.43 12.28 -4.08
CA ASP A 117 -4.24 12.43 -2.86
C ASP A 117 -3.91 13.75 -2.12
N LEU A 118 -2.63 14.17 -2.11
CA LEU A 118 -2.25 15.47 -1.57
C LEU A 118 -2.79 16.64 -2.41
N GLU A 119 -2.71 16.56 -3.74
CA GLU A 119 -3.27 17.57 -4.65
C GLU A 119 -4.78 17.75 -4.41
N ILE A 120 -5.55 16.65 -4.39
CA ILE A 120 -6.99 16.67 -4.12
C ILE A 120 -7.28 17.32 -2.76
N ARG A 121 -6.54 16.97 -1.70
CA ARG A 121 -6.72 17.59 -0.38
C ARG A 121 -6.42 19.09 -0.37
N LEU A 122 -5.44 19.54 -1.15
CA LEU A 122 -5.12 20.96 -1.27
C LEU A 122 -6.23 21.70 -2.01
N GLU A 123 -6.75 21.14 -3.11
CA GLU A 123 -7.89 21.70 -3.84
C GLU A 123 -9.12 21.83 -2.93
N MET A 124 -9.47 20.77 -2.20
CA MET A 124 -10.58 20.80 -1.24
C MET A 124 -10.42 21.89 -0.18
N LYS A 125 -9.20 22.09 0.34
CA LYS A 125 -8.93 23.16 1.33
C LYS A 125 -9.01 24.55 0.71
N LEU A 126 -8.54 24.72 -0.52
CA LEU A 126 -8.64 26.00 -1.22
C LEU A 126 -10.10 26.35 -1.47
N ASP A 127 -10.92 25.38 -1.86
CA ASP A 127 -12.34 25.58 -2.09
C ASP A 127 -13.10 25.89 -0.80
N SER A 128 -12.77 25.26 0.33
CA SER A 128 -13.37 25.62 1.62
C SER A 128 -13.01 27.06 2.03
N ILE A 129 -11.76 27.48 1.81
CA ILE A 129 -11.32 28.86 2.11
C ILE A 129 -12.04 29.88 1.22
N ARG A 130 -12.20 29.58 -0.07
CA ARG A 130 -12.96 30.43 -1.01
C ARG A 130 -14.41 30.57 -0.56
N GLN A 131 -15.07 29.47 -0.23
CA GLN A 131 -16.46 29.47 0.24
C GLN A 131 -16.65 30.28 1.53
N ASP A 132 -15.74 30.16 2.50
CA ASP A 132 -15.78 30.95 3.73
C ASP A 132 -15.56 32.44 3.48
N SER A 133 -14.71 32.79 2.51
CA SER A 133 -14.46 34.18 2.12
C SER A 133 -15.69 34.80 1.45
N ILE A 134 -16.32 34.07 0.54
CA ILE A 134 -17.57 34.47 -0.13
C ILE A 134 -18.67 34.66 0.92
N ARG A 135 -18.87 33.70 1.82
CA ARG A 135 -19.89 33.78 2.88
C ARG A 135 -19.74 35.01 3.76
N LYS A 136 -18.51 35.34 4.17
CA LYS A 136 -18.22 36.55 4.97
C LYS A 136 -18.57 37.83 4.22
N GLU A 137 -18.31 37.88 2.92
CA GLU A 137 -18.65 39.02 2.07
C GLU A 137 -20.16 39.16 1.88
N GLU A 138 -20.87 38.05 1.64
CA GLU A 138 -22.33 38.01 1.57
C GLU A 138 -22.99 38.45 2.87
N GLU A 139 -22.52 37.96 4.03
CA GLU A 139 -23.00 38.36 5.35
C GLU A 139 -22.84 39.87 5.57
N LYS A 140 -21.67 40.42 5.22
CA LYS A 140 -21.40 41.86 5.32
C LYS A 140 -22.35 42.66 4.42
N PHE A 141 -22.55 42.23 3.18
CA PHE A 141 -23.46 42.88 2.24
C PHE A 141 -24.91 42.87 2.73
N LEU A 142 -25.37 41.75 3.30
CA LEU A 142 -26.71 41.63 3.89
C LEU A 142 -26.87 42.58 5.08
N ILE A 143 -25.88 42.62 6.00
CA ILE A 143 -25.89 43.52 7.16
C ILE A 143 -25.95 44.99 6.72
N ASP A 144 -25.15 45.39 5.74
CA ASP A 144 -25.13 46.77 5.26
C ASP A 144 -26.44 47.16 4.56
N SER A 145 -27.03 46.23 3.81
CA SER A 145 -28.35 46.40 3.20
C SER A 145 -29.44 46.57 4.26
N LEU A 146 -29.45 45.74 5.30
CA LEU A 146 -30.41 45.84 6.41
C LEU A 146 -30.28 47.17 7.16
N LYS A 147 -29.05 47.62 7.46
CA LYS A 147 -28.79 48.92 8.10
C LYS A 147 -29.35 50.09 7.27
N LYS A 148 -29.23 50.03 5.94
CA LYS A 148 -29.76 51.05 5.03
C LYS A 148 -31.29 51.13 5.07
N VAL A 149 -31.96 49.98 5.10
CA VAL A 149 -33.43 49.89 5.21
C VAL A 149 -33.90 50.45 6.57
N ILE A 150 -33.27 50.03 7.66
CA ILE A 150 -33.61 50.51 9.02
C ILE A 150 -33.48 52.04 9.12
N ARG A 151 -32.42 52.63 8.55
CA ARG A 151 -32.26 54.09 8.50
C ARG A 151 -33.37 54.80 7.72
N LYS A 152 -33.93 54.17 6.69
CA LYS A 152 -35.00 54.72 5.87
C LYS A 152 -36.36 54.67 6.59
N ILE A 153 -36.59 53.67 7.45
CA ILE A 153 -37.81 53.53 8.25
C ILE A 153 -37.83 54.50 9.44
N LYS A 154 -36.66 54.87 9.98
CA LYS A 154 -36.52 55.82 11.11
C LYS A 154 -36.57 57.30 10.72
N LYS A 155 -36.67 57.63 9.43
CA LYS A 155 -36.85 59.00 8.91
C LYS A 155 -38.29 59.20 8.50
#